data_AF-A0A2V7S2T5-F1
#
_entry.id   AF-A0A2V7S2T5-F1
#
_cell.length_a   1.000
_cell.length_b   1.000
_cell.length_c   1.000
_cell.angle_alpha   90.00
_cell.angle_beta   90.00
_cell.angle_gamma   90.00
#
_symmetry.space_group_name_H-M   'P 1'
#
loop_
_entity.id
_entity.type
_entity.pdbx_description
1 polymer ?
#
loop_
_entity_poly.entity_id
_entity_poly.type
_entity_poly.pdbx_seq_one_letter_code
_entity_poly.pdbx_strand_id
1 'polypeptide(L)'
;MAFLTGNKKQLIHRIAGIEGHVGSLKRLFDEDRECLEILMQISAIRSAIDRLSHAIFEEFVEATLQNIHTDEERSAAISEIRAAMETLK
;
A
#
# COMPACT_ATOMS: atom_id res chain seq x y z
N MET A 1 -6.60 -10.32 14.46
CA MET A 1 -6.73 -9.47 13.25
C MET A 1 -6.19 -8.09 13.59
N ALA A 2 -5.10 -7.67 12.94
CA ALA A 2 -4.61 -6.30 13.04
C ALA A 2 -5.60 -5.36 12.35
N PHE A 3 -5.95 -4.25 13.01
CA PHE A 3 -6.82 -3.22 12.45
C PHE A 3 -6.00 -1.93 12.26
N LEU A 4 -6.15 -1.29 11.09
CA LEU A 4 -5.57 0.01 10.78
C LEU A 4 -6.17 1.08 11.70
N THR A 5 -5.48 1.42 12.78
CA THR A 5 -6.03 2.26 13.86
C THR A 5 -5.30 3.60 14.00
N GLY A 6 -4.00 3.66 13.70
CA GLY A 6 -3.20 4.87 13.87
C GLY A 6 -3.29 5.87 12.71
N ASN A 7 -3.27 5.40 11.46
CA ASN A 7 -3.05 6.27 10.30
C ASN A 7 -4.15 6.20 9.22
N LYS A 8 -5.32 5.67 9.57
CA LYS A 8 -6.45 5.46 8.64
C LYS A 8 -6.77 6.68 7.78
N LYS A 9 -6.80 7.89 8.34
CA LYS A 9 -7.08 9.13 7.59
C LYS A 9 -6.00 9.43 6.54
N GLN A 10 -4.72 9.20 6.88
CA GLN A 10 -3.61 9.39 5.96
C GLN A 10 -3.63 8.34 4.83
N LEU A 11 -3.94 7.08 5.14
CA LEU A 11 -4.09 6.02 4.14
C LEU A 11 -5.23 6.31 3.17
N ILE A 12 -6.39 6.77 3.68
CA ILE A 12 -7.51 7.22 2.83
C ILE A 12 -7.10 8.38 1.92
N HIS A 13 -6.33 9.35 2.43
CA HIS A 13 -5.83 10.45 1.60
C HIS A 13 -4.91 9.95 0.47
N ARG A 14 -4.05 8.95 0.75
CA ARG A 14 -3.21 8.31 -0.29
C ARG A 14 -4.06 7.61 -1.35
N ILE A 15 -5.10 6.90 -0.93
CA ILE A 15 -6.06 6.24 -1.84
C ILE A 15 -6.74 7.27 -2.74
N ALA A 16 -7.23 8.38 -2.19
CA ALA A 16 -7.84 9.46 -2.98
C ALA A 16 -6.86 10.04 -4.03
N GLY A 17 -5.56 10.12 -3.71
CA GLY A 17 -4.52 10.48 -4.67
C GLY A 17 -4.38 9.47 -5.82
N ILE A 18 -4.38 8.17 -5.50
CA ILE A 18 -4.34 7.09 -6.50
C ILE A 18 -5.59 7.14 -7.40
N GLU A 19 -6.77 7.34 -6.83
CA GLU A 19 -8.01 7.52 -7.59
C GLU A 19 -7.93 8.71 -8.55
N GLY A 20 -7.35 9.83 -8.10
CA GLY A 20 -7.08 10.99 -8.96
C GLY A 20 -6.17 10.64 -10.13
N HIS A 21 -5.12 9.85 -9.89
CA HIS A 21 -4.23 9.39 -10.96
C HIS A 21 -4.93 8.45 -11.95
N VAL A 22 -5.76 7.51 -11.48
CA VAL A 22 -6.54 6.60 -12.33
C VAL A 22 -7.57 7.37 -13.16
N GLY A 23 -8.26 8.34 -12.55
CA GLY A 23 -9.18 9.23 -13.26
C GLY A 23 -8.47 10.04 -14.36
N SER A 24 -7.25 10.52 -14.08
CA SER A 24 -6.44 11.19 -15.09
C SER A 24 -5.97 10.25 -16.20
N LEU A 25 -5.60 9.02 -15.88
CA LEU A 25 -5.22 8.02 -16.89
C LEU A 25 -6.36 7.80 -17.88
N LYS A 26 -7.60 7.66 -17.39
CA LYS A 26 -8.78 7.56 -18.25
C LYS A 26 -8.93 8.77 -19.18
N ARG A 27 -8.81 9.99 -18.63
CA ARG A 27 -8.88 11.22 -19.45
C ARG A 27 -7.81 11.28 -20.55
N LEU A 28 -6.59 10.80 -20.28
CA LEU A 28 -5.54 10.75 -21.31
C LEU A 28 -5.94 9.87 -22.51
N PHE A 29 -6.70 8.80 -22.28
CA PHE A 29 -7.27 8.00 -23.38
C PHE A 29 -8.43 8.72 -24.07
N ASP A 30 -9.34 9.33 -23.30
CA ASP A 30 -10.50 10.06 -23.87
C ASP A 30 -10.06 11.28 -24.71
N GLU A 31 -8.87 11.84 -24.44
CA GLU A 31 -8.26 12.97 -25.13
C GLU A 31 -7.26 12.56 -26.24
N ASP A 32 -7.16 11.27 -26.58
CA ASP A 32 -6.22 10.72 -27.60
C ASP A 32 -4.75 11.18 -27.39
N ARG A 33 -4.29 11.20 -26.13
CA ARG A 33 -2.95 11.70 -25.75
C ARG A 33 -1.83 10.73 -26.12
N GLU A 34 -0.60 11.25 -26.14
CA GLU A 34 0.56 10.47 -26.53
C GLU A 34 0.86 9.31 -25.56
N CYS A 35 1.35 8.19 -26.11
CA CYS A 35 1.71 7.00 -25.35
C CYS A 35 2.69 7.29 -24.21
N LEU A 36 3.61 8.25 -24.38
CA LEU A 36 4.56 8.63 -23.33
C LEU A 36 3.85 9.19 -22.08
N GLU A 37 2.83 10.03 -22.26
CA GLU A 37 2.07 10.60 -21.15
C GLU A 37 1.29 9.53 -20.39
N ILE A 38 0.69 8.59 -21.13
CA ILE A 38 0.01 7.41 -20.57
C ILE A 38 0.99 6.58 -19.72
N LEU A 39 2.18 6.28 -20.26
CA LEU A 39 3.21 5.52 -19.55
C LEU A 39 3.71 6.24 -18.29
N MET A 40 3.90 7.56 -18.36
CA MET A 40 4.26 8.38 -17.20
C MET A 40 3.18 8.30 -16.12
N GLN A 41 1.91 8.35 -16.51
CA GLN A 41 0.80 8.28 -15.56
C GLN A 41 0.67 6.89 -14.92
N ILE A 42 0.88 5.81 -15.69
CA ILE A 42 0.93 4.44 -15.15
C ILE A 42 2.08 4.30 -14.14
N SER A 43 3.25 4.87 -14.44
CA SER A 43 4.39 4.88 -13.52
C SER A 43 4.08 5.62 -12.21
N ALA A 44 3.37 6.75 -12.29
CA ALA A 44 2.92 7.49 -11.11
C ALA A 44 1.94 6.67 -10.25
N ILE A 45 0.99 5.96 -10.89
CA ILE A 45 0.05 5.07 -10.21
C ILE A 45 0.79 3.95 -9.48
N ARG A 46 1.70 3.25 -10.18
CA ARG A 46 2.50 2.16 -9.58
C ARG A 46 3.27 2.67 -8.37
N SER A 47 4.00 3.77 -8.52
CA SER A 47 4.75 4.39 -7.44
C SER A 47 3.88 4.79 -6.25
N ALA A 48 2.65 5.24 -6.49
CA ALA A 48 1.71 5.60 -5.43
C ALA A 48 1.14 4.37 -4.69
N ILE A 49 0.85 3.30 -5.42
CA ILE A 49 0.44 2.01 -4.85
C ILE A 49 1.57 1.42 -4.00
N ASP A 50 2.81 1.41 -4.50
CA ASP A 50 3.96 0.88 -3.77
C ASP A 50 4.13 1.58 -2.41
N ARG A 51 4.02 2.91 -2.40
CA ARG A 51 4.06 3.72 -1.18
C ARG A 51 2.89 3.46 -0.23
N LEU A 52 1.70 3.16 -0.75
CA LEU A 52 0.55 2.78 0.07
C LEU A 52 0.77 1.41 0.70
N SER A 53 1.22 0.44 -0.09
CA SER A 53 1.53 -0.92 0.35
C SER A 53 2.58 -0.94 1.47
N HIS A 54 3.66 -0.16 1.32
CA HIS A 54 4.69 -0.03 2.35
C HIS A 54 4.13 0.55 3.66
N ALA A 55 3.33 1.61 3.58
CA ALA A 55 2.74 2.23 4.79
C ALA A 55 1.78 1.27 5.52
N ILE A 56 1.00 0.47 4.79
CA ILE A 56 0.13 -0.57 5.38
C ILE A 56 0.96 -1.68 6.01
N PHE A 57 2.05 -2.09 5.36
CA PHE A 57 2.94 -3.12 5.89
C PHE A 57 3.64 -2.67 7.17
N GLU A 58 4.08 -1.42 7.26
CA GLU A 58 4.64 -0.85 8.50
C GLU A 58 3.61 -0.90 9.65
N GLU A 59 2.37 -0.47 9.42
CA GLU A 59 1.30 -0.57 10.44
C GLU A 59 1.04 -2.02 10.83
N PHE A 60 1.07 -2.94 9.87
CA PHE A 60 0.88 -4.36 10.13
C PHE A 60 2.02 -4.93 11.01
N VAL A 61 3.28 -4.62 10.70
CA VAL A 61 4.43 -5.07 11.49
C VAL A 61 4.35 -4.51 12.91
N GLU A 62 4.07 -3.22 13.08
CA GLU A 62 3.91 -2.61 14.39
C GLU A 62 2.80 -3.29 15.20
N ALA A 63 1.64 -3.50 14.61
CA ALA A 63 0.51 -4.15 15.28
C ALA A 63 0.78 -5.61 15.63
N THR A 64 1.43 -6.37 14.75
CA THR A 64 1.75 -7.79 14.95
C THR A 64 2.83 -8.00 16.02
N LEU A 65 3.71 -7.01 16.22
CA LEU A 65 4.74 -7.04 17.27
C LEU A 65 4.25 -6.53 18.64
N GLN A 66 3.06 -5.94 18.72
CA GLN A 66 2.49 -5.48 19.98
C GLN A 66 2.14 -6.66 20.90
N ASN A 67 2.40 -6.50 22.20
CA ASN A 67 2.01 -7.45 23.26
C ASN A 67 2.56 -8.88 23.09
N ILE A 68 3.77 -9.03 22.52
CA ILE A 68 4.49 -10.31 22.51
C ILE A 68 5.15 -10.52 23.87
N HIS A 69 4.86 -11.65 24.51
CA HIS A 69 5.35 -11.98 25.85
C HIS A 69 6.16 -13.29 25.90
N THR A 70 5.99 -14.17 24.91
CA THR A 70 6.67 -15.48 24.82
C THR A 70 7.45 -15.66 23.52
N ASP A 71 8.38 -16.62 23.52
CA ASP A 71 9.14 -16.97 22.30
C ASP A 71 8.29 -17.69 21.24
N GLU A 72 7.22 -18.37 21.67
CA GLU A 72 6.24 -18.99 20.78
C GLU A 72 5.42 -17.92 20.05
N GLU A 73 4.92 -16.90 20.76
CA GLU A 73 4.25 -15.73 20.17
C GLU A 73 5.18 -14.97 19.23
N ARG A 74 6.45 -14.78 19.60
CA ARG A 74 7.46 -14.16 18.75
C ARG A 74 7.65 -14.92 17.44
N SER A 75 7.77 -16.24 17.52
CA SER A 75 7.98 -17.10 16.35
C SER A 75 6.77 -17.06 15.41
N ALA A 76 5.55 -17.06 15.97
CA ALA A 76 4.32 -16.90 15.21
C ALA A 76 4.25 -15.53 14.50
N ALA A 77 4.55 -14.44 15.20
CA ALA A 77 4.56 -13.09 14.65
C ALA A 77 5.55 -12.94 13.48
N ILE A 78 6.76 -13.49 13.60
CA ILE A 78 7.76 -13.49 12.52
C ILE A 78 7.24 -14.26 11.29
N SER A 79 6.57 -15.38 11.51
CA SER A 79 5.96 -16.16 10.41
C SER A 79 4.87 -15.36 9.70
N GLU A 80 4.02 -14.65 10.45
CA GLU A 80 2.97 -13.80 9.89
C GLU A 80 3.54 -12.64 9.08
N ILE A 81 4.58 -11.97 9.59
CA ILE A 81 5.28 -10.88 8.89
C ILE A 81 5.91 -11.37 7.59
N ARG A 82 6.56 -12.55 7.58
CA ARG A 82 7.11 -13.13 6.34
C ARG A 82 6.01 -13.40 5.32
N ALA A 83 4.90 -13.99 5.74
CA ALA A 83 3.77 -14.24 4.84
C ALA A 83 3.22 -12.93 4.24
N ALA A 84 3.08 -11.89 5.05
CA ALA A 84 2.66 -10.57 4.57
C ALA A 84 3.64 -9.97 3.56
N MET A 85 4.97 -10.07 3.79
CA MET A 85 5.98 -9.61 2.82
C MET A 85 5.84 -10.28 1.45
N GLU A 86 5.44 -11.55 1.40
CA GLU A 86 5.29 -12.25 0.12
C GLU A 86 4.13 -11.72 -0.73
N THR A 87 3.15 -11.04 -0.11
CA THR A 87 2.02 -10.41 -0.81
C THR A 87 2.41 -9.11 -1.52
N LEU A 88 3.59 -8.56 -1.21
CA LEU A 88 4.09 -7.28 -1.72
C LEU A 88 5.09 -7.43 -2.88
N LYS A 89 5.25 -8.65 -3.40
CA LYS A 89 6.14 -8.98 -4.52
C LYS A 89 5.60 -8.51 -5.86
#